data_AF-A0A501QGP1-F1
#
_entry.id   AF-A0A501QGP1-F1
#
_cell.length_a   1.000
_cell.length_b   1.000
_cell.length_c   1.000
_cell.angle_alpha   90.00
_cell.angle_beta   90.00
_cell.angle_gamma   90.00
#
_symmetry.space_group_name_H-M   'P 1'
#
loop_
_entity.id
_entity.type
_entity.pdbx_description
1 polymer ?
#
loop_
_entity_poly.entity_id
_entity_poly.type
_entity_poly.pdbx_seq_one_letter_code
_entity_poly.pdbx_strand_id
1 'polypeptide(L)'
;MKKEEIKNYIENQNEIIELVSEQVHNHWMIWAKELLQSEPNISIERRTRWKDECFMDYKDLSEEMKNLDRKFATEIVKTIFKK
;
A
#
# COMPACT_ATOMS: atom_id res chain seq x y z
N MET A 1 0.71 -30.09 9.93
CA MET A 1 1.86 -29.41 9.28
C MET A 1 2.96 -29.25 10.32
N LYS A 2 4.22 -29.45 9.91
CA LYS A 2 5.38 -29.24 10.78
C LYS A 2 5.56 -27.72 11.02
N LYS A 3 6.14 -27.32 12.16
CA LYS A 3 6.33 -25.92 12.55
C LYS A 3 7.00 -25.07 11.44
N GLU A 4 7.97 -25.65 10.73
CA GLU A 4 8.69 -25.00 9.64
C GLU A 4 7.82 -24.74 8.40
N GLU A 5 6.91 -25.65 8.07
CA GLU A 5 6.00 -25.50 6.92
C GLU A 5 5.00 -24.35 7.15
N ILE A 6 4.53 -24.19 8.39
CA ILE A 6 3.64 -23.10 8.79
C ILE A 6 4.38 -21.76 8.69
N LYS A 7 5.63 -21.71 9.17
CA LYS A 7 6.46 -20.51 9.11
C LYS A 7 6.69 -20.06 7.67
N ASN A 8 7.14 -20.95 6.79
CA ASN A 8 7.40 -20.64 5.38
C ASN A 8 6.12 -20.17 4.67
N TYR A 9 4.97 -20.77 4.99
CA TYR A 9 3.68 -20.35 4.43
C TYR A 9 3.30 -18.92 4.84
N ILE A 10 3.51 -18.56 6.11
CA ILE A 10 3.22 -17.22 6.63
C ILE A 10 4.19 -16.19 6.02
N GLU A 11 5.48 -16.51 5.95
CA GLU A 11 6.50 -15.64 5.35
C GLU A 11 6.18 -15.35 3.88
N ASN A 12 5.87 -16.37 3.09
CA ASN A 12 5.47 -16.21 1.69
C ASN A 12 4.19 -15.38 1.54
N GLN A 13 3.23 -15.51 2.46
CA GLN A 13 2.02 -14.67 2.43
C GLN A 13 2.33 -13.21 2.72
N ASN A 14 3.15 -12.95 3.73
CA ASN A 14 3.53 -11.59 4.09
C ASN A 14 4.31 -10.94 2.94
N GLU A 15 5.21 -11.67 2.28
CA GLU A 15 5.95 -11.18 1.12
C GLU A 15 5.02 -10.79 -0.03
N ILE A 16 4.04 -11.63 -0.36
CA ILE A 16 3.05 -11.31 -1.39
C ILE A 16 2.24 -10.07 -1.01
N ILE A 17 1.84 -9.93 0.26
CA ILE A 17 1.10 -8.76 0.73
C ILE A 17 1.95 -7.49 0.55
N GLU A 18 3.23 -7.50 0.95
CA GLU A 18 4.12 -6.34 0.78
C GLU A 18 4.31 -5.96 -0.70
N LEU A 19 4.50 -6.94 -1.58
CA LEU A 19 4.62 -6.71 -3.02
C LEU A 19 3.35 -6.07 -3.60
N VAL A 20 2.17 -6.54 -3.19
CA VAL A 20 0.90 -5.96 -3.62
C VAL A 20 0.69 -4.57 -3.00
N SER A 21 1.08 -4.35 -1.75
CA SER A 21 0.99 -3.05 -1.07
C SER A 21 1.83 -1.99 -1.77
N GLU A 22 3.05 -2.32 -2.18
CA GLU A 22 3.87 -1.41 -2.98
C GLU A 22 3.18 -1.02 -4.30
N GLN A 23 2.56 -1.99 -4.99
CA GLN A 23 1.81 -1.69 -6.21
C GLN A 23 0.56 -0.84 -5.94
N VAL A 24 -0.15 -1.07 -4.84
CA VAL A 24 -1.29 -0.25 -4.43
C VAL A 24 -0.84 1.19 -4.19
N HIS A 25 0.25 1.39 -3.45
CA HIS A 25 0.82 2.71 -3.18
C HIS A 25 1.22 3.43 -4.46
N ASN A 26 1.93 2.73 -5.36
CA ASN A 26 2.37 3.31 -6.63
C ASN A 26 1.19 3.78 -7.49
N HIS A 27 0.13 2.98 -7.62
CA HIS A 27 -1.07 3.38 -8.35
C HIS A 27 -1.79 4.56 -7.68
N TRP A 28 -1.92 4.51 -6.35
CA TRP A 28 -2.52 5.62 -5.60
C TRP A 28 -1.72 6.91 -5.80
N MET A 29 -0.38 6.85 -5.76
CA MET A 29 0.47 8.02 -5.93
C MET A 29 0.33 8.63 -7.33
N ILE A 30 0.25 7.80 -8.38
CA ILE A 30 0.01 8.28 -9.76
C ILE A 30 -1.31 9.04 -9.81
N TRP A 31 -2.40 8.41 -9.34
CA TRP A 31 -3.72 9.03 -9.31
C TRP A 31 -3.76 10.31 -8.46
N ALA A 32 -3.15 10.30 -7.28
CA ALA A 32 -3.14 11.44 -6.36
C ALA A 32 -2.36 12.63 -6.96
N LYS A 33 -1.25 12.37 -7.67
CA LYS A 33 -0.48 13.42 -8.37
C LYS A 33 -1.28 14.03 -9.52
N GLU A 34 -2.01 13.23 -10.29
CA GLU A 34 -2.92 13.72 -11.33
C GLU A 34 -4.04 14.57 -10.73
N LEU A 35 -4.67 14.09 -9.65
CA LEU A 35 -5.74 14.81 -8.96
C LEU A 35 -5.27 16.19 -8.45
N LEU A 36 -4.05 16.29 -7.94
CA LEU A 36 -3.47 17.57 -7.51
C LEU A 36 -3.27 18.59 -8.64
N GLN A 37 -3.20 18.13 -9.89
CA GLN A 37 -3.07 18.97 -11.09
C GLN A 37 -4.43 19.30 -11.70
N SER A 38 -5.35 18.33 -11.75
CA SER A 38 -6.66 18.49 -12.39
C SER A 38 -7.69 19.17 -11.50
N GLU A 39 -7.62 18.98 -10.18
CA GLU A 39 -8.65 19.45 -9.24
C GLU A 39 -8.21 20.72 -8.48
N PRO A 40 -8.85 21.88 -8.71
CA PRO A 40 -8.45 23.14 -8.08
C PRO A 40 -8.81 23.21 -6.59
N ASN A 41 -9.77 22.39 -6.12
CA ASN A 41 -10.38 22.52 -4.80
C ASN A 41 -9.79 21.60 -3.72
N ILE A 42 -8.62 21.01 -3.96
CA ILE A 42 -7.92 20.24 -2.93
C ILE A 42 -7.31 21.19 -1.90
N SER A 43 -7.67 20.99 -0.62
CA SER A 43 -7.18 21.82 0.47
C SER A 43 -5.65 21.84 0.55
N ILE A 44 -5.11 22.97 0.99
CA ILE A 44 -3.66 23.15 1.18
C ILE A 44 -3.13 22.07 2.14
N GLU A 45 -3.82 21.84 3.26
CA GLU A 45 -3.47 20.81 4.24
C GLU A 45 -3.33 19.42 3.61
N ARG A 46 -4.30 19.00 2.79
CA ARG A 46 -4.25 17.69 2.12
C ARG A 46 -3.10 17.62 1.13
N ARG A 47 -2.87 18.68 0.37
CA ARG A 47 -1.76 18.78 -0.59
C ARG A 47 -0.40 18.68 0.10
N THR A 48 -0.23 19.38 1.22
CA THR A 48 1.00 19.34 2.02
C THR A 48 1.23 17.94 2.58
N ARG A 49 0.23 17.36 3.26
CA ARG A 49 0.33 16.00 3.81
C ARG A 49 0.71 14.96 2.75
N TRP A 50 0.06 14.97 1.59
CA TRP A 50 0.39 14.01 0.53
C TRP A 50 1.81 14.17 0.01
N LYS A 51 2.27 15.41 -0.17
CA LYS A 51 3.65 15.67 -0.62
C LYS A 51 4.68 15.23 0.42
N ASP A 52 4.43 15.51 1.68
CA ASP A 52 5.42 15.34 2.74
C ASP A 52 5.45 13.92 3.30
N GLU A 53 4.30 13.22 3.32
CA GLU A 53 4.15 11.92 3.99
C GLU A 53 3.89 10.75 3.03
N CYS A 54 3.48 11.01 1.79
CA CYS A 54 3.01 9.94 0.90
C CYS A 54 3.70 9.90 -0.47
N PHE A 55 4.21 11.01 -1.01
CA PHE A 55 4.85 11.03 -2.33
C PHE A 55 6.32 10.62 -2.31
N MET A 56 6.56 9.41 -1.82
CA MET A 56 7.86 8.76 -1.72
C MET A 56 7.72 7.27 -2.04
N ASP A 57 8.86 6.58 -2.18
CA ASP A 57 8.87 5.14 -2.43
C ASP A 57 8.21 4.40 -1.25
N TYR A 58 7.50 3.30 -1.54
CA TYR A 58 6.77 2.53 -0.53
C TYR A 58 7.65 2.13 0.66
N LYS A 59 8.91 1.73 0.40
CA LYS A 59 9.90 1.36 1.43
C LYS A 59 10.16 2.48 2.46
N ASP A 60 10.04 3.74 2.04
CA ASP A 60 10.36 4.94 2.82
C ASP A 60 9.15 5.48 3.59
N LEU A 61 7.96 4.93 3.36
CA LEU A 61 6.74 5.27 4.11
C LEU A 61 6.85 4.87 5.58
N SER A 62 6.12 5.61 6.42
CA SER A 62 5.88 5.19 7.79
C SER A 62 5.06 3.88 7.82
N GLU A 63 5.26 3.08 8.87
CA GLU A 63 4.49 1.84 9.04
C GLU A 63 2.99 2.10 9.14
N GLU A 64 2.58 3.26 9.64
CA GLU A 64 1.18 3.66 9.70
C GLU A 64 0.58 3.87 8.30
N MET A 65 1.33 4.46 7.37
CA MET A 65 0.92 4.59 5.98
C MET A 65 0.94 3.24 5.26
N LYS A 66 2.00 2.44 5.41
CA LYS A 66 2.05 1.08 4.84
C LYS A 66 0.90 0.20 5.31
N ASN A 67 0.45 0.35 6.56
CA ASN A 67 -0.70 -0.38 7.09
C ASN A 67 -2.00 -0.08 6.31
N LEU A 68 -2.13 1.10 5.68
CA LEU A 68 -3.27 1.41 4.82
C LEU A 68 -3.19 0.59 3.53
N ASP A 69 -2.02 0.57 2.88
CA ASP A 69 -1.81 -0.22 1.65
C ASP A 69 -1.92 -1.72 1.91
N ARG A 70 -1.42 -2.21 3.05
CA ARG A 70 -1.53 -3.62 3.49
C ARG A 70 -2.97 -4.06 3.67
N LYS A 71 -3.88 -3.18 4.11
CA LYS A 71 -5.31 -3.51 4.19
C LYS A 71 -5.87 -3.80 2.80
N PHE A 72 -5.61 -2.95 1.81
CA PHE A 72 -6.06 -3.19 0.44
C PHE A 72 -5.41 -4.41 -0.19
N ALA A 73 -4.10 -4.56 -0.04
CA ALA A 73 -3.35 -5.71 -0.52
C ALA A 73 -3.87 -7.03 0.05
N THR A 74 -4.18 -7.06 1.34
CA THR A 74 -4.77 -8.25 2.00
C THR A 74 -6.09 -8.66 1.34
N GLU A 75 -6.98 -7.71 1.06
CA GLU A 75 -8.26 -8.01 0.40
C GLU A 75 -8.07 -8.47 -1.05
N ILE A 76 -7.14 -7.88 -1.79
CA ILE A 76 -6.76 -8.33 -3.14
C ILE A 76 -6.25 -9.77 -3.10
N VAL A 77 -5.33 -10.09 -2.19
CA VAL A 77 -4.75 -11.42 -2.03
C VAL A 77 -5.82 -12.45 -1.65
N LYS A 78 -6.71 -12.13 -0.70
CA LYS A 78 -7.86 -12.99 -0.37
C LYS A 78 -8.74 -13.28 -1.59
N THR A 79 -9.02 -12.25 -2.39
CA THR A 79 -9.83 -12.36 -3.62
C THR A 79 -9.20 -13.31 -4.63
N ILE A 80 -7.89 -13.16 -4.89
CA ILE A 80 -7.14 -14.00 -5.84
C ILE A 80 -7.13 -15.46 -5.38
N PHE A 81 -6.85 -15.70 -4.10
CA PHE A 81 -6.70 -17.05 -3.55
C PHE A 81 -8.01 -17.66 -3.04
N LYS A 82 -9.15 -16.98 -3.20
CA LYS A 82 -10.47 -17.41 -2.71
C LYS A 82 -10.45 -17.84 -1.24
N LYS A 83 -9.77 -17.07 -0.40
CA LYS A 83 -9.71 -17.30 1.06
C LYS A 83 -10.72 -16.46 1.80
#